data_AF-A0A7S7UKA2-F1
#
_entry.id   AF-A0A7S7UKA2-F1
#
_cell.length_a   1.000
_cell.length_b   1.000
_cell.length_c   1.000
_cell.angle_alpha   90.00
_cell.angle_beta   90.00
_cell.angle_gamma   90.00
#
_symmetry.space_group_name_H-M   'P 1'
#
loop_
_entity.id
_entity.type
_entity.pdbx_description
1 polymer ?
#
loop_
_entity_poly.entity_id
_entity_poly.type
_entity_poly.pdbx_seq_one_letter_code
_entity_poly.pdbx_strand_id
1 'polypeptide(L)'
;MAMSDVALEKIESGEATATEARSVISEFLKEGSESSLERIYATLGAWLWNSLESRRRDPELREWFDILRRVSASLAPKNAAYAERFRAFYDLLQMSINTAKVARPSEVMHRQHVVEILRLLRDAPSRQLEKTVIAKKLDLKDANLSRILRLMTNARFVERTAAGKFAHFALTRDGLMALERHEGPTARGAGQLAQLMRRKMGLRTHPALTAEENVVLRSLFDLPSPMHPTLHAAGLVMRDPLGVRQVMEDYLLHPPAPTAPGYMKARTKSSYHGSSVTVVQVKKAEGHGASTSIEAVNSPKPVSFPSGMLHLSAGEDSEHVE
;
A
#
# COMPACT_ATOMS: atom_id res chain seq x y z
N MET A 1 0.91 42.74 -0.17
CA MET A 1 0.50 41.36 0.12
C MET A 1 -0.17 41.37 1.48
N ALA A 2 -1.46 41.09 1.53
CA ALA A 2 -2.17 41.01 2.81
C ALA A 2 -1.68 39.76 3.55
N MET A 3 -1.63 39.77 4.88
CA MET A 3 -1.18 38.61 5.68
C MET A 3 -1.94 37.32 5.36
N SER A 4 -3.17 37.44 4.86
CA SER A 4 -4.02 36.33 4.40
C SER A 4 -3.52 35.66 3.13
N ASP A 5 -2.83 36.36 2.23
CA ASP A 5 -2.29 35.79 0.99
C ASP A 5 -1.14 34.82 1.29
N VAL A 6 -0.23 35.24 2.17
CA VAL A 6 0.91 34.43 2.61
C VAL A 6 0.44 33.19 3.37
N ALA A 7 -0.64 33.31 4.14
CA ALA A 7 -1.22 32.18 4.86
C ALA A 7 -1.83 31.13 3.92
N LEU A 8 -2.50 31.56 2.84
CA LEU A 8 -3.02 30.65 1.81
C LEU A 8 -1.89 29.96 1.03
N GLU A 9 -0.80 30.67 0.74
CA GLU A 9 0.38 30.10 0.06
C GLU A 9 1.04 29.00 0.91
N LYS A 10 1.12 29.20 2.23
CA LYS A 10 1.59 28.16 3.17
C LYS A 10 0.68 26.93 3.19
N ILE A 11 -0.63 27.13 3.06
CA ILE A 11 -1.58 26.02 2.94
C ILE A 11 -1.34 25.29 1.63
N GLU A 12 -1.24 25.99 0.51
CA GLU A 12 -1.04 25.40 -0.82
C GLU A 12 0.24 24.56 -0.92
N SER A 13 1.34 25.06 -0.38
CA SER A 13 2.64 24.38 -0.31
C SER A 13 2.67 23.22 0.69
N GLY A 14 1.69 23.16 1.60
CA GLY A 14 1.64 22.17 2.68
C GLY A 14 2.60 22.44 3.84
N GLU A 15 3.12 23.67 3.94
CA GLU A 15 3.92 24.13 5.08
C GLU A 15 3.05 24.44 6.31
N ALA A 16 1.80 24.84 6.10
CA ALA A 16 0.84 25.08 7.17
C ALA A 16 0.37 23.76 7.79
N THR A 17 0.28 23.74 9.12
CA THR A 17 -0.37 22.65 9.84
C THR A 17 -1.89 22.70 9.67
N ALA A 18 -2.57 21.56 9.88
CA ALA A 18 -4.03 21.49 9.85
C ALA A 18 -4.70 22.49 10.84
N THR A 19 -4.06 22.74 11.99
CA THR A 19 -4.59 23.67 12.99
C THR A 19 -4.51 25.12 12.51
N GLU A 20 -3.39 25.53 11.92
CA GLU A 20 -3.21 26.87 11.33
C GLU A 20 -4.13 27.06 10.11
N ALA A 21 -4.24 26.05 9.26
CA ALA A 21 -5.12 26.10 8.11
C ALA A 21 -6.58 26.30 8.54
N ARG A 22 -7.02 25.64 9.62
CA ARG A 22 -8.37 25.78 10.15
C ARG A 22 -8.68 27.23 10.56
N SER A 23 -7.76 27.93 11.24
CA SER A 23 -8.00 29.32 11.62
C SER A 23 -8.15 30.21 10.40
N VAL A 24 -7.23 30.08 9.44
CA VAL A 24 -7.24 30.87 8.18
C VAL A 24 -8.53 30.61 7.41
N ILE A 25 -8.88 29.35 7.14
CA ILE A 25 -10.10 28.99 6.40
C ILE A 25 -11.35 29.52 7.10
N SER A 26 -11.39 29.49 8.44
CA SER A 26 -12.54 30.00 9.18
C SER A 26 -12.76 31.51 9.01
N GLU A 27 -11.69 32.29 8.81
CA GLU A 27 -11.79 33.74 8.56
C GLU A 27 -12.38 34.01 7.18
N PHE A 28 -11.88 33.34 6.14
CA PHE A 28 -12.43 33.46 4.79
C PHE A 28 -13.89 32.96 4.68
N LEU A 29 -14.25 31.91 5.43
CA LEU A 29 -15.64 31.44 5.50
C LEU A 29 -16.59 32.40 6.23
N LYS A 30 -16.07 33.16 7.21
CA LYS A 30 -16.84 34.22 7.90
C LYS A 30 -17.09 35.41 6.99
N GLU A 31 -16.10 35.78 6.19
CA GLU A 31 -16.26 36.82 5.16
C GLU A 31 -17.34 36.43 4.15
N GLY A 32 -17.29 35.18 3.67
CA GLY A 32 -18.36 34.59 2.85
C GLY A 32 -18.54 35.23 1.47
N SER A 33 -17.62 36.10 1.04
CA SER A 33 -17.60 36.67 -0.30
C SER A 33 -17.27 35.58 -1.33
N GLU A 34 -17.80 35.71 -2.55
CA GLU A 34 -17.57 34.72 -3.61
C GLU A 34 -16.09 34.59 -3.96
N SER A 35 -15.37 35.71 -4.03
CA SER A 35 -13.92 35.73 -4.25
C SER A 35 -13.15 34.98 -3.16
N SER A 36 -13.54 35.14 -1.89
CA SER A 36 -12.92 34.41 -0.78
C SER A 36 -13.17 32.90 -0.86
N LEU A 37 -14.36 32.47 -1.31
CA LEU A 37 -14.65 31.05 -1.54
C LEU A 37 -13.86 30.48 -2.72
N GLU A 38 -13.72 31.22 -3.82
CA GLU A 38 -12.90 30.82 -4.97
C GLU A 38 -11.43 30.62 -4.57
N ARG A 39 -10.89 31.54 -3.77
CA ARG A 39 -9.52 31.47 -3.28
C ARG A 39 -9.30 30.26 -2.39
N ILE A 40 -10.17 30.03 -1.40
CA ILE A 40 -10.09 28.82 -0.56
C ILE A 40 -10.17 27.55 -1.42
N TYR A 41 -11.09 27.53 -2.40
CA TYR A 41 -11.27 26.37 -3.27
C TYR A 41 -10.00 26.07 -4.08
N ALA A 42 -9.39 27.09 -4.70
CA ALA A 42 -8.14 26.94 -5.44
C ALA A 42 -7.00 26.46 -4.52
N THR A 43 -6.80 27.11 -3.38
CA THR A 43 -5.74 26.78 -2.41
C THR A 43 -5.88 25.35 -1.87
N LEU A 44 -7.09 24.94 -1.45
CA LEU A 44 -7.33 23.59 -0.93
C LEU A 44 -7.28 22.53 -2.04
N GLY A 45 -7.68 22.88 -3.26
CA GLY A 45 -7.54 22.02 -4.43
C GLY A 45 -6.07 21.74 -4.75
N ALA A 46 -5.23 22.77 -4.76
CA ALA A 46 -3.80 22.67 -4.99
C ALA A 46 -3.11 21.86 -3.88
N TRP A 47 -3.40 22.18 -2.60
CA TRP A 47 -2.90 21.40 -1.46
C TRP A 47 -3.31 19.92 -1.54
N LEU A 48 -4.56 19.63 -1.90
CA LEU A 48 -5.06 18.26 -2.03
C LEU A 48 -4.31 17.54 -3.15
N TRP A 49 -4.17 18.16 -4.32
CA TRP A 49 -3.42 17.59 -5.43
C TRP A 49 -1.97 17.25 -5.02
N ASN A 50 -1.26 18.21 -4.43
CA ASN A 50 0.11 18.02 -3.94
C ASN A 50 0.21 16.90 -2.90
N SER A 51 -0.77 16.81 -2.00
CA SER A 51 -0.84 15.76 -0.95
C SER A 51 -1.10 14.36 -1.54
N LEU A 52 -1.90 14.28 -2.59
CA LEU A 52 -2.18 13.03 -3.31
C LEU A 52 -0.99 12.59 -4.16
N GLU A 53 -0.37 13.53 -4.89
CA GLU A 53 0.80 13.31 -5.73
C GLU A 53 2.02 12.84 -4.91
N SER A 54 2.28 13.51 -3.80
CA SER A 54 3.32 13.12 -2.83
C SER A 54 2.99 11.82 -2.09
N ARG A 55 1.76 11.30 -2.22
CA ARG A 55 1.24 10.13 -1.51
C ARG A 55 1.46 10.24 -0.01
N ARG A 56 1.10 11.37 0.60
CA ARG A 56 1.15 11.52 2.07
C ARG A 56 0.40 10.38 2.78
N ARG A 57 0.93 9.97 3.93
CA ARG A 57 0.45 8.85 4.77
C ARG A 57 0.49 9.15 6.27
N ASP A 58 0.84 10.37 6.61
CA ASP A 58 0.93 10.86 7.98
C ASP A 58 -0.47 10.99 8.62
N PRO A 59 -0.54 10.95 9.97
CA PRO A 59 -1.81 11.05 10.69
C PRO A 59 -2.54 12.38 10.47
N GLU A 60 -1.82 13.45 10.10
CA GLU A 60 -2.38 14.79 9.88
C GLU A 60 -3.42 14.81 8.75
N LEU A 61 -3.32 13.90 7.76
CA LEU A 61 -4.32 13.79 6.69
C LEU A 61 -5.75 13.58 7.21
N ARG A 62 -5.92 12.97 8.39
CA ARG A 62 -7.25 12.83 9.01
C ARG A 62 -7.81 14.17 9.48
N GLU A 63 -6.95 15.04 9.99
CA GLU A 63 -7.35 16.38 10.42
C GLU A 63 -7.74 17.23 9.22
N TRP A 64 -6.99 17.12 8.12
CA TRP A 64 -7.33 17.76 6.85
C TRP A 64 -8.64 17.25 6.24
N PHE A 65 -8.90 15.95 6.31
CA PHE A 65 -10.20 15.38 5.95
C PHE A 65 -11.34 16.00 6.76
N ASP A 66 -11.17 16.13 8.07
CA ASP A 66 -12.17 16.77 8.92
C ASP A 66 -12.37 18.26 8.62
N ILE A 67 -11.31 18.98 8.25
CA ILE A 67 -11.41 20.38 7.80
C ILE A 67 -12.29 20.45 6.54
N LEU A 68 -11.94 19.71 5.49
CA LEU A 68 -12.69 19.72 4.22
C LEU A 68 -14.16 19.32 4.42
N ARG A 69 -14.43 18.31 5.26
CA ARG A 69 -15.78 17.88 5.62
C ARG A 69 -16.57 18.99 6.33
N ARG A 70 -15.95 19.70 7.27
CA ARG A 70 -16.58 20.82 8.00
C ARG A 70 -16.82 22.02 7.08
N VAL A 71 -15.88 22.34 6.19
CA VAL A 71 -16.04 23.40 5.18
C VAL A 71 -17.26 23.11 4.32
N SER A 72 -17.35 21.91 3.74
CA SER A 72 -18.51 21.47 2.96
C SER A 72 -19.83 21.60 3.73
N ALA A 73 -19.87 21.08 4.97
CA ALA A 73 -21.07 21.18 5.82
C ALA A 73 -21.47 22.63 6.17
N SER A 74 -20.49 23.51 6.39
CA SER A 74 -20.75 24.92 6.69
C SER A 74 -21.28 25.71 5.49
N LEU A 75 -20.91 25.29 4.28
CA LEU A 75 -21.35 25.91 3.03
C LEU A 75 -22.69 25.37 2.54
N ALA A 76 -23.06 24.13 2.88
CA ALA A 76 -24.31 23.50 2.44
C ALA A 76 -25.57 24.39 2.55
N PRO A 77 -25.83 25.12 3.65
CA PRO A 77 -27.02 25.97 3.75
C PRO A 77 -26.94 27.29 2.97
N LYS A 78 -25.73 27.77 2.63
CA LYS A 78 -25.51 29.10 2.03
C LYS A 78 -25.15 29.02 0.54
N ASN A 79 -24.41 27.99 0.15
CA ASN A 79 -23.88 27.79 -1.19
C ASN A 79 -23.68 26.28 -1.46
N ALA A 80 -24.74 25.63 -1.90
CA ALA A 80 -24.75 24.19 -2.17
C ALA A 80 -23.72 23.77 -3.24
N ALA A 81 -23.47 24.63 -4.24
CA ALA A 81 -22.52 24.33 -5.31
C ALA A 81 -21.09 24.17 -4.78
N TYR A 82 -20.62 25.10 -3.94
CA TYR A 82 -19.30 24.95 -3.31
C TYR A 82 -19.25 23.82 -2.30
N ALA A 83 -20.34 23.58 -1.56
CA ALA A 83 -20.41 22.47 -0.62
C ALA A 83 -20.15 21.11 -1.31
N GLU A 84 -20.74 20.87 -2.48
CA GLU A 84 -20.53 19.66 -3.27
C GLU A 84 -19.12 19.57 -3.87
N ARG A 85 -18.52 20.71 -4.26
CA ARG A 85 -17.12 20.74 -4.70
C ARG A 85 -16.15 20.34 -3.58
N PHE A 86 -16.32 20.87 -2.38
CA PHE A 86 -15.51 20.47 -1.22
C PHE A 86 -15.80 19.04 -0.76
N ARG A 87 -17.00 18.52 -1.04
CA ARG A 87 -17.32 17.12 -0.82
C ARG A 87 -16.47 16.18 -1.65
N ALA A 88 -16.32 16.49 -2.94
CA ALA A 88 -15.42 15.74 -3.81
C ALA A 88 -13.98 15.71 -3.25
N PHE A 89 -13.52 16.81 -2.66
CA PHE A 89 -12.18 16.88 -2.07
C PHE A 89 -12.00 15.92 -0.89
N TYR A 90 -12.90 15.92 0.08
CA TYR A 90 -12.75 15.01 1.22
C TYR A 90 -13.00 13.55 0.84
N ASP A 91 -13.84 13.26 -0.16
CA ASP A 91 -14.05 11.90 -0.66
C ASP A 91 -12.76 11.33 -1.30
N LEU A 92 -12.08 12.14 -2.12
CA LEU A 92 -10.77 11.78 -2.69
C LEU A 92 -9.71 11.59 -1.60
N LEU A 93 -9.65 12.48 -0.62
CA LEU A 93 -8.71 12.37 0.49
C LEU A 93 -9.00 11.11 1.33
N GLN A 94 -10.27 10.79 1.59
CA GLN A 94 -10.69 9.59 2.30
C GLN A 94 -10.29 8.31 1.55
N MET A 95 -10.42 8.29 0.21
CA MET A 95 -9.93 7.19 -0.62
C MET A 95 -8.41 7.03 -0.50
N SER A 96 -7.66 8.14 -0.50
CA SER A 96 -6.21 8.11 -0.30
C SER A 96 -5.82 7.57 1.07
N ILE A 97 -6.48 8.03 2.15
CA ILE A 97 -6.26 7.54 3.52
C ILE A 97 -6.61 6.05 3.63
N ASN A 98 -7.67 5.58 2.96
CA ASN A 98 -8.01 4.16 2.97
C ASN A 98 -7.00 3.32 2.19
N THR A 99 -6.47 3.86 1.09
CA THR A 99 -5.40 3.23 0.30
C THR A 99 -4.07 3.23 1.05
N ALA A 100 -3.85 4.19 1.96
CA ALA A 100 -2.69 4.24 2.86
C ALA A 100 -2.56 3.02 3.79
N LYS A 101 -3.64 2.25 3.98
CA LYS A 101 -3.61 0.98 4.72
C LYS A 101 -2.83 -0.11 3.97
N VAL A 102 -2.45 0.12 2.71
CA VAL A 102 -1.51 -0.71 1.97
C VAL A 102 -0.11 -0.53 2.57
N ALA A 103 0.54 -1.66 2.89
CA ALA A 103 1.78 -1.78 3.67
C ALA A 103 2.76 -0.60 3.55
N ARG A 104 3.28 -0.14 4.70
CA ARG A 104 4.28 0.94 4.76
C ARG A 104 5.53 0.56 3.95
N PRO A 105 6.26 1.49 3.33
CA PRO A 105 7.48 1.17 2.59
C PRO A 105 8.49 0.33 3.39
N SER A 106 8.63 0.59 4.69
CA SER A 106 9.45 -0.24 5.59
C SER A 106 8.94 -1.68 5.68
N GLU A 107 7.64 -1.91 5.81
CA GLU A 107 7.04 -3.24 5.84
C GLU A 107 7.16 -3.95 4.48
N VAL A 108 7.12 -3.19 3.38
CA VAL A 108 7.33 -3.72 2.03
C VAL A 108 8.72 -4.30 1.87
N MET A 109 9.76 -3.67 2.40
CA MET A 109 11.14 -4.18 2.32
C MET A 109 11.32 -5.56 2.96
N HIS A 110 10.52 -5.89 3.98
CA HIS A 110 10.58 -7.19 4.67
C HIS A 110 9.79 -8.29 3.95
N ARG A 111 9.11 -7.97 2.83
CA ARG A 111 8.36 -8.98 2.06
C ARG A 111 9.32 -9.82 1.22
N GLN A 112 8.93 -11.08 1.04
CA GLN A 112 9.68 -12.05 0.23
C GLN A 112 9.93 -11.50 -1.19
N HIS A 113 11.13 -11.74 -1.70
CA HIS A 113 11.62 -11.33 -3.03
C HIS A 113 11.73 -9.83 -3.31
N VAL A 114 11.26 -8.93 -2.43
CA VAL A 114 11.34 -7.48 -2.68
C VAL A 114 12.79 -7.02 -2.82
N VAL A 115 13.65 -7.40 -1.88
CA VAL A 115 15.09 -7.06 -1.90
C VAL A 115 15.77 -7.66 -3.13
N GLU A 116 15.44 -8.91 -3.48
CA GLU A 116 15.99 -9.59 -4.65
C GLU A 116 15.61 -8.91 -5.97
N ILE A 117 14.35 -8.48 -6.10
CA ILE A 117 13.88 -7.71 -7.26
C ILE A 117 14.60 -6.36 -7.34
N LEU A 118 14.78 -5.66 -6.21
CA LEU A 118 15.48 -4.36 -6.21
C LEU A 118 16.95 -4.49 -6.60
N ARG A 119 17.64 -5.53 -6.10
CA ARG A 119 19.01 -5.86 -6.54
C ARG A 119 19.05 -6.17 -8.03
N LEU A 120 18.12 -7.01 -8.50
CA LEU A 120 18.04 -7.40 -9.90
C LEU A 120 17.83 -6.18 -10.82
N LEU A 121 17.00 -5.22 -10.41
CA LEU A 121 16.78 -3.99 -11.16
C LEU A 121 17.99 -3.05 -11.06
N ARG A 122 18.64 -2.90 -9.90
CA ARG A 122 19.85 -2.09 -9.75
C ARG A 122 20.97 -2.56 -10.67
N ASP A 123 21.14 -3.87 -10.77
CA ASP A 123 22.24 -4.50 -11.51
C ASP A 123 21.93 -4.61 -13.01
N ALA A 124 20.72 -4.27 -13.45
CA ALA A 124 20.36 -4.20 -14.87
C ALA A 124 20.93 -2.92 -15.52
N PRO A 125 21.44 -2.95 -16.77
CA PRO A 125 22.06 -1.80 -17.43
C PRO A 125 21.16 -0.56 -17.52
N SER A 126 19.88 -0.74 -17.82
CA SER A 126 18.87 0.33 -17.91
C SER A 126 18.19 0.64 -16.57
N ARG A 127 18.54 -0.08 -15.50
CA ARG A 127 17.79 -0.14 -14.23
C ARG A 127 16.31 -0.49 -14.39
N GLN A 128 15.97 -1.14 -15.50
CA GLN A 128 14.61 -1.45 -15.89
C GLN A 128 14.57 -2.85 -16.50
N LEU A 129 13.56 -3.63 -16.13
CA LEU A 129 13.34 -4.97 -16.68
C LEU A 129 11.87 -5.21 -17.00
N GLU A 130 11.64 -6.06 -18.01
CA GLU A 130 10.31 -6.55 -18.30
C GLU A 130 9.84 -7.54 -17.22
N LYS A 131 8.54 -7.54 -16.92
CA LYS A 131 7.92 -8.47 -15.95
C LYS A 131 8.29 -9.94 -16.23
N THR A 132 8.25 -10.37 -17.48
CA THR A 132 8.54 -11.77 -17.85
C THR A 132 10.00 -12.15 -17.58
N VAL A 133 10.93 -11.21 -17.74
CA VAL A 133 12.35 -11.39 -17.44
C VAL A 133 12.58 -11.51 -15.92
N ILE A 134 11.90 -10.67 -15.12
CA ILE A 134 11.95 -10.77 -13.66
C ILE A 134 11.40 -12.13 -13.19
N ALA A 135 10.26 -12.56 -13.75
CA ALA A 135 9.64 -13.85 -13.44
C ALA A 135 10.59 -15.01 -13.69
N LYS A 136 11.26 -15.03 -14.86
CA LYS A 136 12.22 -16.06 -15.23
C LYS A 136 13.45 -16.08 -14.33
N LYS A 137 14.03 -14.91 -13.99
CA LYS A 137 15.25 -14.83 -13.19
C LYS A 137 15.07 -15.23 -11.74
N LEU A 138 13.88 -15.01 -11.18
CA LEU A 138 13.57 -15.33 -9.78
C LEU A 138 12.69 -16.58 -9.62
N ASP A 139 12.40 -17.27 -10.72
CA ASP A 139 11.49 -18.42 -10.78
C ASP A 139 10.14 -18.18 -10.08
N LEU A 140 9.54 -17.01 -10.35
CA LEU A 140 8.29 -16.59 -9.72
C LEU A 140 7.08 -16.81 -10.62
N LYS A 141 6.02 -17.40 -10.06
CA LYS A 141 4.71 -17.49 -10.71
C LYS A 141 4.14 -16.10 -11.01
N ASP A 142 3.51 -15.95 -12.17
CA ASP A 142 3.04 -14.66 -12.68
C ASP A 142 2.09 -13.91 -11.73
N ALA A 143 1.16 -14.63 -11.10
CA ALA A 143 0.23 -14.06 -10.12
C ALA A 143 0.94 -13.53 -8.87
N ASN A 144 1.95 -14.26 -8.38
CA ASN A 144 2.74 -13.84 -7.21
C ASN A 144 3.58 -12.60 -7.55
N LEU A 145 4.28 -12.64 -8.68
CA LEU A 145 5.08 -11.52 -9.15
C LEU A 145 4.22 -10.27 -9.36
N SER A 146 3.03 -10.41 -9.96
CA SER A 146 2.10 -9.29 -10.15
C SER A 146 1.71 -8.63 -8.83
N ARG A 147 1.48 -9.43 -7.78
CA ARG A 147 1.15 -8.94 -6.44
C ARG A 147 2.33 -8.21 -5.81
N ILE A 148 3.53 -8.78 -5.89
CA ILE A 148 4.76 -8.19 -5.35
C ILE A 148 5.08 -6.87 -6.06
N LEU A 149 5.07 -6.85 -7.40
CA LEU A 149 5.34 -5.65 -8.19
C LEU A 149 4.29 -4.55 -7.93
N ARG A 150 3.01 -4.89 -7.82
CA ARG A 150 1.98 -3.92 -7.42
C ARG A 150 2.28 -3.30 -6.05
N LEU A 151 2.68 -4.12 -5.10
CA LEU A 151 3.04 -3.69 -3.76
C LEU A 151 4.29 -2.79 -3.77
N MET A 152 5.31 -3.12 -4.57
CA MET A 152 6.51 -2.29 -4.75
C MET A 152 6.20 -0.96 -5.47
N THR A 153 5.31 -0.95 -6.46
CA THR A 153 4.83 0.28 -7.12
C THR A 153 4.03 1.16 -6.17
N ASN A 154 3.23 0.56 -5.30
CA ASN A 154 2.49 1.30 -4.27
C ASN A 154 3.46 1.96 -3.26
N ALA A 155 4.55 1.27 -2.91
CA ALA A 155 5.62 1.78 -2.06
C ALA A 155 6.64 2.69 -2.78
N ARG A 156 6.43 3.00 -4.07
CA ARG A 156 7.33 3.79 -4.93
C ARG A 156 8.74 3.23 -5.08
N PHE A 157 8.98 1.94 -4.82
CA PHE A 157 10.30 1.36 -5.07
C PHE A 157 10.56 1.10 -6.55
N VAL A 158 9.49 0.87 -7.30
CA VAL A 158 9.55 0.68 -8.75
C VAL A 158 8.44 1.43 -9.46
N GLU A 159 8.72 1.90 -10.66
CA GLU A 159 7.74 2.51 -11.56
C GLU A 159 7.39 1.54 -12.67
N ARG A 160 6.10 1.49 -13.03
CA ARG A 160 5.60 0.64 -14.11
C ARG A 160 5.37 1.49 -15.36
N THR A 161 6.03 1.13 -16.45
CA THR A 161 5.74 1.68 -17.78
C THR A 161 5.17 0.58 -18.67
N ALA A 162 4.14 0.93 -19.46
CA ALA A 162 3.60 0.05 -20.47
C ALA A 162 4.30 0.32 -21.80
N ALA A 163 4.84 -0.73 -22.43
CA ALA A 163 5.43 -0.65 -23.77
C ALA A 163 4.75 -1.70 -24.64
N GLY A 164 3.70 -1.29 -25.36
CA GLY A 164 2.84 -2.20 -26.12
C GLY A 164 2.16 -3.22 -25.21
N LYS A 165 2.38 -4.52 -25.48
CA LYS A 165 1.82 -5.63 -24.70
C LYS A 165 2.63 -5.95 -23.43
N PHE A 166 3.79 -5.31 -23.25
CA PHE A 166 4.73 -5.64 -22.18
C PHE A 166 4.70 -4.61 -21.07
N ALA A 167 4.89 -5.09 -19.84
CA ALA A 167 5.02 -4.24 -18.66
C ALA A 167 6.48 -4.20 -18.21
N HIS A 168 7.06 -3.01 -18.22
CA HIS A 168 8.41 -2.76 -17.75
C HIS A 168 8.37 -2.14 -16.36
N PHE A 169 9.34 -2.49 -15.54
CA PHE A 169 9.48 -2.02 -14.18
C PHE A 169 10.87 -1.41 -14.02
N ALA A 170 10.93 -0.13 -13.66
CA ALA A 170 12.16 0.62 -13.46
C ALA A 170 12.38 0.88 -11.96
N LEU A 171 13.62 0.78 -11.51
CA LEU A 171 14.01 1.14 -10.13
C LEU A 171 13.92 2.66 -9.95
N THR A 172 13.23 3.11 -8.91
CA THR A 172 13.16 4.54 -8.57
C THR A 172 14.32 4.96 -7.66
N ARG A 173 14.47 6.27 -7.46
CA ARG A 173 15.40 6.81 -6.44
C ARG A 173 15.05 6.32 -5.03
N ASP A 174 13.77 6.29 -4.68
CA ASP A 174 13.32 5.84 -3.35
C ASP A 174 13.60 4.35 -3.13
N GLY A 175 13.39 3.52 -4.15
CA GLY A 175 13.74 2.10 -4.13
C GLY A 175 15.24 1.87 -3.97
N LEU A 176 16.06 2.67 -4.65
CA LEU A 176 17.52 2.61 -4.50
C LEU A 176 17.95 2.99 -3.07
N MET A 177 17.47 4.11 -2.53
CA MET A 177 17.81 4.53 -1.16
C MET A 177 17.32 3.52 -0.11
N ALA A 178 16.13 2.93 -0.31
CA ALA A 178 15.60 1.90 0.58
C ALA A 178 16.48 0.64 0.56
N LEU A 179 16.93 0.23 -0.64
CA LEU A 179 17.87 -0.88 -0.81
C LEU A 179 19.20 -0.59 -0.12
N GLU A 180 19.79 0.60 -0.34
CA GLU A 180 21.05 1.00 0.30
C GLU A 180 20.95 1.04 1.83
N ARG A 181 19.85 1.55 2.38
CA ARG A 181 19.61 1.54 3.83
C ARG A 181 19.47 0.14 4.39
N HIS A 182 18.80 -0.76 3.66
CA HIS A 182 18.62 -2.15 4.04
C HIS A 182 19.94 -2.94 3.96
N GLU A 183 20.80 -2.63 2.98
CA GLU A 183 22.13 -3.24 2.83
C GLU A 183 23.19 -2.60 3.75
N GLY A 184 22.96 -1.38 4.23
CA GLY A 184 23.74 -0.75 5.28
C GLY A 184 23.54 -1.40 6.67
N PRO A 185 24.14 -0.83 7.71
CA PRO A 185 25.38 -1.24 8.38
C PRO A 185 25.38 -2.64 9.05
N THR A 186 24.69 -3.65 8.53
CA THR A 186 24.94 -5.05 8.93
C THR A 186 26.38 -5.50 8.58
N ALA A 187 27.00 -4.90 7.55
CA ALA A 187 28.42 -5.06 7.26
C ALA A 187 29.38 -4.32 8.22
N ARG A 188 28.94 -3.21 8.86
CA ARG A 188 29.78 -2.46 9.80
C ARG A 188 29.76 -3.07 11.21
N GLY A 189 28.68 -3.73 11.61
CA GLY A 189 28.59 -4.44 12.89
C GLY A 189 29.53 -5.65 12.96
N ALA A 190 29.64 -6.43 11.88
CA ALA A 190 30.60 -7.53 11.79
C ALA A 190 32.05 -7.01 11.77
N GLY A 191 32.32 -5.90 11.08
CA GLY A 191 33.62 -5.24 11.07
C GLY A 191 34.00 -4.65 12.44
N GLN A 192 33.08 -3.98 13.13
CA GLN A 192 33.31 -3.43 14.48
C GLN A 192 33.43 -4.53 15.54
N LEU A 193 32.64 -5.60 15.47
CA LEU A 193 32.78 -6.74 16.37
C LEU A 193 34.11 -7.47 16.11
N ALA A 194 34.52 -7.64 14.85
CA ALA A 194 35.83 -8.20 14.50
C ALA A 194 37.01 -7.30 14.90
N GLN A 195 36.85 -5.97 14.79
CA GLN A 195 37.86 -4.98 15.21
C GLN A 195 37.94 -4.88 16.74
N LEU A 196 36.81 -5.01 17.43
CA LEU A 196 36.72 -5.03 18.89
C LEU A 196 37.22 -6.37 19.46
N MET A 197 36.95 -7.50 18.79
CA MET A 197 37.57 -8.81 19.06
C MET A 197 39.09 -8.77 18.83
N ARG A 198 39.60 -8.18 17.74
CA ARG A 198 41.04 -7.98 17.53
C ARG A 198 41.69 -7.13 18.62
N ARG A 199 41.01 -6.07 19.06
CA ARG A 199 41.50 -5.16 20.09
C ARG A 199 41.46 -5.79 21.48
N LYS A 200 40.50 -6.68 21.76
CA LYS A 200 40.30 -7.34 23.06
C LYS A 200 41.09 -8.65 23.20
N MET A 201 41.42 -9.33 22.10
CA MET A 201 42.19 -10.58 22.11
C MET A 201 43.71 -10.40 21.98
N GLY A 202 44.23 -9.17 21.86
CA GLY A 202 45.67 -8.91 22.01
C GLY A 202 46.58 -9.74 21.09
N LEU A 203 46.10 -10.18 19.93
CA LEU A 203 46.90 -10.94 18.97
C LEU A 203 47.88 -9.98 18.28
N ARG A 204 49.03 -9.79 18.92
CA ARG A 204 50.25 -9.30 18.29
C ARG A 204 50.65 -10.29 17.20
N THR A 205 50.24 -10.04 15.96
CA THR A 205 50.92 -10.63 14.80
C THR A 205 52.26 -9.94 14.65
N HIS A 206 53.32 -10.61 15.09
CA HIS A 206 54.69 -10.23 14.75
C HIS A 206 54.91 -10.41 13.24
N PRO A 207 55.56 -9.47 12.54
CA PRO A 207 56.15 -9.76 11.25
C PRO A 207 57.53 -10.37 11.51
N ALA A 208 57.70 -11.64 11.17
CA ALA A 208 59.03 -12.22 11.06
C ALA A 208 59.18 -12.87 9.69
N LEU A 209 60.14 -12.29 8.97
CA LEU A 209 60.84 -12.73 7.78
C LEU A 209 61.08 -14.24 7.68
N THR A 210 61.04 -14.72 6.44
CA THR A 210 61.93 -15.72 5.79
C THR A 210 62.45 -16.90 6.62
N ALA A 211 62.06 -18.12 6.23
CA ALA A 211 62.95 -19.19 5.76
C ALA A 211 62.18 -20.52 5.76
N GLU A 212 62.56 -21.38 4.81
CA GLU A 212 62.12 -22.76 4.69
C GLU A 212 62.28 -23.55 6.00
N GLU A 213 61.35 -24.46 6.29
CA GLU A 213 61.68 -25.82 6.73
C GLU A 213 60.41 -26.69 6.83
N ASN A 214 60.52 -27.89 6.24
CA ASN A 214 59.57 -28.99 6.36
C ASN A 214 59.61 -29.57 7.78
N VAL A 215 58.46 -29.67 8.47
CA VAL A 215 58.30 -30.66 9.54
C VAL A 215 56.89 -31.25 9.51
N VAL A 216 56.84 -32.53 9.16
CA VAL A 216 55.75 -33.49 9.38
C VAL A 216 55.63 -33.75 10.87
N LEU A 217 54.42 -33.70 11.45
CA LEU A 217 54.11 -34.48 12.66
C LEU A 217 52.67 -34.99 12.65
N ARG A 218 52.59 -36.31 12.72
CA ARG A 218 51.45 -37.22 12.78
C ARG A 218 50.93 -37.36 14.23
N SER A 219 49.60 -37.53 14.33
CA SER A 219 48.88 -38.58 15.11
C SER A 219 48.70 -38.47 16.64
N LEU A 220 47.56 -39.06 17.07
CA LEU A 220 47.18 -39.70 18.35
C LEU A 220 46.04 -38.93 19.08
N PHE A 221 44.83 -39.44 19.32
CA PHE A 221 44.35 -40.79 19.61
C PHE A 221 42.90 -41.05 19.13
N ASP A 222 42.59 -42.33 18.98
CA ASP A 222 41.32 -42.92 18.55
C ASP A 222 40.78 -43.86 19.66
N LEU A 223 39.44 -43.98 19.73
CA LEU A 223 38.58 -45.08 20.28
C LEU A 223 38.46 -45.33 21.82
N PRO A 224 37.40 -46.04 22.32
CA PRO A 224 36.20 -46.63 21.66
C PRO A 224 34.82 -46.43 22.37
N SER A 225 33.75 -46.79 21.64
CA SER A 225 32.37 -47.08 22.08
C SER A 225 32.28 -48.38 22.91
N PRO A 226 31.18 -48.70 23.65
CA PRO A 226 30.12 -49.51 23.01
C PRO A 226 28.66 -49.40 23.59
N MET A 227 27.72 -49.88 22.75
CA MET A 227 26.44 -50.59 23.05
C MET A 227 25.14 -49.84 23.47
N HIS A 228 24.14 -49.92 22.58
CA HIS A 228 22.68 -49.87 22.77
C HIS A 228 22.15 -51.13 23.52
N PRO A 229 20.89 -51.25 24.04
CA PRO A 229 19.62 -50.80 23.40
C PRO A 229 18.37 -50.44 24.28
N THR A 230 17.40 -49.80 23.58
CA THR A 230 15.91 -49.89 23.67
C THR A 230 15.02 -49.37 24.84
N LEU A 231 14.03 -48.55 24.39
CA LEU A 231 12.57 -48.52 24.68
C LEU A 231 11.95 -47.52 25.70
N HIS A 232 11.08 -46.66 25.13
CA HIS A 232 9.90 -45.93 25.63
C HIS A 232 9.82 -45.36 27.07
N ALA A 233 9.67 -44.03 27.19
CA ALA A 233 8.38 -43.35 27.45
C ALA A 233 8.60 -41.91 27.98
N ALA A 234 7.82 -40.99 27.41
CA ALA A 234 7.28 -39.72 27.94
C ALA A 234 8.04 -38.92 29.03
N GLY A 235 8.31 -37.66 28.69
CA GLY A 235 7.77 -36.54 29.48
C GLY A 235 8.75 -35.73 30.34
N LEU A 236 9.03 -34.52 29.85
CA LEU A 236 9.30 -33.29 30.61
C LEU A 236 10.31 -33.36 31.78
N VAL A 237 11.54 -32.91 31.49
CA VAL A 237 12.43 -32.34 32.51
C VAL A 237 12.55 -30.84 32.26
N MET A 238 11.76 -30.08 33.00
CA MET A 238 11.97 -28.65 33.23
C MET A 238 13.05 -28.49 34.29
N ARG A 239 14.10 -27.73 33.97
CA ARG A 239 15.20 -27.37 34.86
C ARG A 239 15.25 -25.85 34.97
N ASP A 240 14.63 -25.30 36.02
CA ASP A 240 15.21 -24.25 36.90
C ASP A 240 14.15 -23.60 37.82
N PRO A 241 14.40 -23.50 39.14
CA PRO A 241 13.41 -23.05 40.12
C PRO A 241 13.58 -21.57 40.52
N LEU A 242 13.58 -20.64 39.56
CA LEU A 242 13.68 -19.19 39.86
C LEU A 242 12.65 -18.31 39.12
N GLY A 243 11.62 -18.88 38.49
CA GLY A 243 10.60 -18.12 37.72
C GLY A 243 9.20 -18.06 38.34
N VAL A 244 8.94 -18.70 39.47
CA VAL A 244 7.54 -18.96 39.92
C VAL A 244 6.94 -17.84 40.78
N ARG A 245 7.76 -16.92 41.33
CA ARG A 245 7.23 -15.81 42.16
C ARG A 245 6.73 -14.61 41.36
N GLN A 246 7.22 -14.40 40.15
CA GLN A 246 6.88 -13.21 39.37
C GLN A 246 5.58 -13.35 38.55
N VAL A 247 5.13 -14.58 38.31
CA VAL A 247 3.88 -14.86 37.57
C VAL A 247 2.63 -14.81 38.46
N MET A 248 2.78 -14.97 39.79
CA MET A 248 1.65 -14.87 40.73
C MET A 248 1.28 -13.44 41.11
N GLU A 249 2.20 -12.47 41.00
CA GLU A 249 1.89 -11.06 41.33
C GLU A 249 1.13 -10.35 40.20
N ASP A 250 1.36 -10.71 38.92
CA ASP A 250 0.63 -10.15 37.78
C ASP A 250 -0.83 -10.63 37.68
N TYR A 251 -1.18 -11.78 38.29
CA TYR A 251 -2.55 -12.30 38.31
C TYR A 251 -3.45 -11.64 39.36
N LEU A 252 -2.88 -10.94 40.35
CA LEU A 252 -3.65 -10.33 41.46
C LEU A 252 -3.94 -8.84 41.26
N LEU A 253 -3.31 -8.18 40.26
CA LEU A 253 -3.45 -6.74 40.02
C LEU A 253 -4.32 -6.37 38.80
N HIS A 254 -4.74 -7.34 37.98
CA HIS A 254 -5.63 -7.10 36.83
C HIS A 254 -6.76 -8.15 36.73
N PRO A 255 -7.94 -7.91 37.34
CA PRO A 255 -9.09 -8.77 37.09
C PRO A 255 -9.54 -8.63 35.61
N PRO A 256 -9.81 -9.73 34.89
CA PRO A 256 -10.33 -9.65 33.53
C PRO A 256 -11.75 -9.08 33.54
N ALA A 257 -12.00 -8.12 32.65
CA ALA A 257 -13.31 -7.50 32.46
C ALA A 257 -14.40 -8.54 32.08
N PRO A 258 -15.66 -8.35 32.53
CA PRO A 258 -16.73 -9.29 32.28
C PRO A 258 -17.05 -9.40 30.79
N THR A 259 -17.15 -10.65 30.33
CA THR A 259 -17.51 -11.05 28.98
C THR A 259 -18.93 -10.60 28.65
N ALA A 260 -19.08 -9.74 27.65
CA ALA A 260 -20.39 -9.26 27.22
C ALA A 260 -21.21 -10.38 26.53
N PRO A 261 -22.54 -10.41 26.70
CA PRO A 261 -23.42 -11.46 26.17
C PRO A 261 -23.50 -11.45 24.64
N GLY A 262 -23.69 -12.65 24.07
CA GLY A 262 -23.63 -12.92 22.64
C GLY A 262 -24.58 -12.11 21.77
N TYR A 263 -24.03 -11.53 20.70
CA TYR A 263 -24.81 -11.06 19.56
C TYR A 263 -24.88 -12.16 18.50
N MET A 264 -26.08 -12.71 18.32
CA MET A 264 -26.46 -13.52 17.17
C MET A 264 -26.29 -12.69 15.88
N LYS A 265 -25.51 -13.21 14.94
CA LYS A 265 -25.47 -12.70 13.56
C LYS A 265 -26.72 -13.15 12.83
N ALA A 266 -27.71 -12.25 12.71
CA ALA A 266 -28.81 -12.43 11.77
C ALA A 266 -28.27 -12.31 10.33
N ARG A 267 -28.53 -13.34 9.53
CA ARG A 267 -28.14 -13.42 8.12
C ARG A 267 -29.13 -12.61 7.28
N THR A 268 -28.86 -11.32 7.07
CA THR A 268 -29.66 -10.49 6.16
C THR A 268 -29.42 -10.90 4.71
N LYS A 269 -30.43 -11.49 4.07
CA LYS A 269 -30.46 -11.72 2.62
C LYS A 269 -30.55 -10.36 1.93
N SER A 270 -29.46 -9.94 1.29
CA SER A 270 -29.44 -8.78 0.41
C SER A 270 -30.11 -9.15 -0.92
N SER A 271 -31.39 -8.80 -1.10
CA SER A 271 -32.04 -8.80 -2.41
C SER A 271 -31.58 -7.55 -3.18
N TYR A 272 -30.60 -7.72 -4.07
CA TYR A 272 -30.33 -6.72 -5.11
C TYR A 272 -31.53 -6.70 -6.07
N HIS A 273 -32.39 -5.70 -5.96
CA HIS A 273 -33.22 -5.27 -7.09
C HIS A 273 -32.35 -4.39 -7.98
N GLY A 274 -31.85 -4.97 -9.07
CA GLY A 274 -31.19 -4.22 -10.12
C GLY A 274 -32.23 -3.42 -10.89
N SER A 275 -32.31 -2.11 -10.64
CA SER A 275 -33.03 -1.18 -11.50
C SER A 275 -32.20 -0.99 -12.78
N SER A 276 -32.58 -1.66 -13.87
CA SER A 276 -32.00 -1.39 -15.18
C SER A 276 -32.73 -0.20 -15.81
N VAL A 277 -32.02 0.88 -16.09
CA VAL A 277 -32.53 2.01 -16.88
C VAL A 277 -32.16 1.77 -18.33
N THR A 278 -33.15 1.43 -19.16
CA THR A 278 -33.00 1.33 -20.62
C THR A 278 -33.22 2.72 -21.23
N VAL A 279 -32.15 3.35 -21.71
CA VAL A 279 -32.24 4.60 -22.48
C VAL A 279 -32.59 4.23 -23.92
N VAL A 280 -33.85 4.42 -24.30
CA VAL A 280 -34.28 4.27 -25.69
C VAL A 280 -33.94 5.56 -26.43
N GLN A 281 -32.96 5.52 -27.32
CA GLN A 281 -32.71 6.62 -28.27
C GLN A 281 -33.83 6.60 -29.33
N VAL A 282 -34.76 7.54 -29.21
CA VAL A 282 -35.74 7.78 -30.27
C VAL A 282 -35.06 8.60 -31.36
N LYS A 283 -34.94 8.01 -32.54
CA LYS A 283 -34.41 8.67 -33.74
C LYS A 283 -35.36 9.82 -34.11
N LYS A 284 -34.87 11.05 -33.93
CA LYS A 284 -35.57 12.31 -34.16
C LYS A 284 -35.95 12.42 -35.65
N ALA A 285 -37.22 12.22 -35.97
CA ALA A 285 -37.81 12.70 -37.20
C ALA A 285 -38.27 14.15 -36.98
N GLU A 286 -37.92 15.03 -37.91
CA GLU A 286 -38.30 16.43 -37.93
C GLU A 286 -39.83 16.59 -37.94
N GLY A 287 -40.35 17.45 -37.07
CA GLY A 287 -41.77 17.79 -37.08
C GLY A 287 -42.29 18.28 -35.73
N HIS A 288 -42.17 19.59 -35.52
CA HIS A 288 -43.06 20.48 -34.76
C HIS A 288 -43.54 20.07 -33.35
N GLY A 289 -43.09 20.86 -32.35
CA GLY A 289 -43.83 21.29 -31.15
C GLY A 289 -44.61 20.26 -30.33
N ALA A 290 -44.15 19.97 -29.10
CA ALA A 290 -44.93 20.14 -27.86
C ALA A 290 -44.25 19.48 -26.64
N SER A 291 -44.36 20.19 -25.52
CA SER A 291 -44.38 19.76 -24.10
C SER A 291 -44.11 18.29 -23.77
N THR A 292 -43.04 18.05 -23.00
CA THR A 292 -42.80 16.80 -22.27
C THR A 292 -43.66 16.74 -21.00
N SER A 293 -44.68 15.88 -21.01
CA SER A 293 -45.37 15.34 -19.84
C SER A 293 -44.64 14.07 -19.36
N ILE A 294 -44.42 13.93 -18.05
CA ILE A 294 -43.82 12.74 -17.44
C ILE A 294 -44.96 11.92 -16.83
N GLU A 295 -45.35 10.83 -17.48
CA GLU A 295 -46.23 9.81 -16.89
C GLU A 295 -45.41 8.66 -16.29
N ALA A 296 -45.74 8.29 -15.05
CA ALA A 296 -45.18 7.13 -14.37
C ALA A 296 -45.96 5.87 -14.79
N VAL A 297 -45.34 4.99 -15.57
CA VAL A 297 -45.94 3.70 -15.97
C VAL A 297 -45.64 2.64 -14.91
N ASN A 298 -46.71 2.09 -14.35
CA ASN A 298 -46.68 0.97 -13.40
C ASN A 298 -46.16 -0.32 -14.06
N SER A 299 -45.13 -0.91 -13.43
CA SER A 299 -44.75 -2.34 -13.37
C SER A 299 -45.05 -3.25 -14.58
N PRO A 300 -44.02 -3.73 -15.31
CA PRO A 300 -44.20 -4.80 -16.29
C PRO A 300 -44.11 -6.20 -15.63
N LYS A 301 -45.01 -7.10 -16.06
CA LYS A 301 -44.99 -8.54 -15.79
C LYS A 301 -43.68 -9.19 -16.31
N PRO A 302 -43.12 -10.20 -15.62
CA PRO A 302 -41.94 -10.91 -16.11
C PRO A 302 -42.30 -11.78 -17.33
N VAL A 303 -41.62 -11.54 -18.46
CA VAL A 303 -41.68 -12.37 -19.66
C VAL A 303 -40.60 -13.46 -19.55
N SER A 304 -41.03 -14.71 -19.59
CA SER A 304 -40.16 -15.89 -19.69
C SER A 304 -39.63 -16.04 -21.12
N PHE A 305 -38.31 -16.13 -21.29
CA PHE A 305 -37.70 -16.46 -22.58
C PHE A 305 -37.63 -17.99 -22.78
N PRO A 306 -37.99 -18.53 -23.96
CA PRO A 306 -37.76 -19.93 -24.26
C PRO A 306 -36.27 -20.17 -24.53
N SER A 307 -35.71 -21.18 -23.85
CA SER A 307 -34.40 -21.74 -24.15
C SER A 307 -34.52 -22.66 -25.36
N GLY A 308 -33.82 -22.38 -26.45
CA GLY A 308 -33.75 -23.32 -27.56
C GLY A 308 -33.10 -22.77 -28.82
N MET A 309 -31.96 -23.38 -29.17
CA MET A 309 -31.36 -23.50 -30.50
C MET A 309 -30.97 -22.22 -31.23
N LEU A 310 -29.67 -22.05 -31.47
CA LEU A 310 -29.17 -21.92 -32.84
C LEU A 310 -27.75 -22.50 -32.93
N HIS A 311 -27.63 -23.45 -33.85
CA HIS A 311 -26.48 -24.27 -34.16
C HIS A 311 -25.53 -23.51 -35.11
N LEU A 312 -24.28 -23.95 -35.11
CA LEU A 312 -23.14 -23.47 -35.90
C LEU A 312 -23.37 -23.53 -37.42
N SER A 313 -22.84 -22.54 -38.14
CA SER A 313 -22.36 -22.72 -39.51
C SER A 313 -21.01 -22.01 -39.67
N ALA A 314 -19.96 -22.82 -39.75
CA ALA A 314 -18.68 -22.46 -40.33
C ALA A 314 -18.85 -22.41 -41.85
N GLY A 315 -18.23 -21.43 -42.49
CA GLY A 315 -18.13 -21.30 -43.94
C GLY A 315 -16.82 -20.61 -44.26
N GLU A 316 -15.86 -21.42 -44.72
CA GLU A 316 -14.67 -21.01 -45.45
C GLU A 316 -15.11 -20.25 -46.71
N ASP A 317 -14.33 -19.26 -47.12
CA ASP A 317 -14.02 -19.03 -48.54
C ASP A 317 -12.69 -18.29 -48.63
N SER A 318 -11.73 -18.99 -49.24
CA SER A 318 -10.52 -18.43 -49.82
C SER A 318 -10.83 -18.13 -51.28
N GLU A 319 -10.48 -16.97 -51.81
CA GLU A 319 -10.17 -16.86 -53.23
C GLU A 319 -9.27 -15.64 -53.50
N HIS A 320 -8.12 -15.95 -54.09
CA HIS A 320 -7.23 -15.05 -54.83
C HIS A 320 -7.95 -14.47 -56.05
N VAL A 321 -7.51 -13.31 -56.54
CA VAL A 321 -7.09 -13.08 -57.94
C VAL A 321 -6.45 -11.68 -58.06
N GLU A 322 -5.25 -11.70 -58.65
CA GLU A 322 -4.39 -10.65 -59.28
C GLU A 322 -4.07 -9.33 -58.55
#